data_AF-A0A7S2KK61-F1
#
_entry.id   AF-A0A7S2KK61-F1
#
_cell.length_a   1.000
_cell.length_b   1.000
_cell.length_c   1.000
_cell.angle_alpha   90.00
_cell.angle_beta   90.00
_cell.angle_gamma   90.00
#
_symmetry.space_group_name_H-M   'P 1'
#
loop_
_entity.id
_entity.type
_entity.pdbx_description
1 polymer ?
#
loop_
_entity_poly.entity_id
_entity_poly.type
_entity_poly.pdbx_seq_one_letter_code
_entity_poly.pdbx_strand_id
1 'polypeptide(L)'
;ASISGVEGQDQGGMAAERAELLLHKMKSLREDSSLDIHQDTQSFNIVLDCWAKSMNPSASERALKLLREVPNPDECSYNSVLHAMTKQTTGTEMVTSAEALFEEMKGLKE
;
A
#
# COMPACT_ATOMS: atom_id res chain seq x y z
N ALA A 1 0.00 38.38 16.16
CA ALA A 1 0.82 37.59 15.22
C ALA A 1 1.03 36.22 15.83
N SER A 2 0.18 35.25 15.46
CA SER A 2 0.36 33.85 15.82
C SER A 2 0.38 33.09 14.52
N ILE A 3 1.55 33.08 13.89
CA ILE A 3 1.82 32.26 12.72
C ILE A 3 2.09 30.87 13.30
N SER A 4 1.01 30.14 13.60
CA SER A 4 1.11 28.72 13.91
C SER A 4 1.61 28.03 12.65
N GLY A 5 2.92 27.80 12.61
CA GLY A 5 3.52 26.84 11.72
C GLY A 5 2.96 25.47 12.07
N VAL A 6 2.09 24.94 11.22
CA VAL A 6 1.72 23.53 11.26
C VAL A 6 1.53 23.08 9.82
N GLU A 7 2.45 22.18 9.43
CA GLU A 7 2.19 21.04 8.57
C GLU A 7 2.03 21.33 7.08
N GLY A 8 3.15 21.74 6.47
CA GLY A 8 3.43 21.26 5.12
C GLY A 8 3.61 19.73 5.16
N GLN A 9 2.89 19.01 4.30
CA GLN A 9 3.06 17.60 3.92
C GLN A 9 2.21 16.55 4.66
N ASP A 10 0.88 16.64 4.61
CA ASP A 10 0.00 15.48 4.91
C ASP A 10 -1.05 15.20 3.81
N GLN A 11 -0.86 15.67 2.58
CA GLN A 11 -1.80 15.28 1.50
C GLN A 11 -1.67 13.80 1.09
N GLY A 12 -0.48 13.20 1.26
CA GLY A 12 -0.22 11.81 0.89
C GLY A 12 -0.84 10.77 1.84
N GLY A 13 -0.86 11.05 3.15
CA GLY A 13 -1.50 10.19 4.16
C GLY A 13 -3.01 10.12 3.95
N MET A 14 -3.66 11.28 3.88
CA MET A 14 -5.09 11.39 3.61
C MET A 14 -5.51 10.75 2.28
N ALA A 15 -4.67 10.81 1.24
CA ALA A 15 -4.97 10.16 -0.04
C ALA A 15 -4.96 8.63 0.09
N ALA A 16 -3.97 8.06 0.78
CA ALA A 16 -3.85 6.62 0.98
C ALA A 16 -4.99 6.06 1.85
N GLU A 17 -5.36 6.75 2.93
CA GLU A 17 -6.50 6.36 3.77
C GLU A 17 -7.83 6.38 3.01
N ARG A 18 -8.06 7.41 2.18
CA ARG A 18 -9.26 7.46 1.32
C ARG A 18 -9.27 6.34 0.29
N ALA A 19 -8.13 6.01 -0.29
CA ALA A 19 -8.01 4.92 -1.24
C ALA A 19 -8.31 3.57 -0.58
N GLU A 20 -7.81 3.34 0.63
CA GLU A 20 -8.11 2.14 1.44
C GLU A 20 -9.61 2.04 1.78
N LEU A 21 -10.23 3.16 2.19
CA LEU A 21 -11.66 3.22 2.47
C LEU A 21 -12.50 2.86 1.22
N LEU A 22 -12.10 3.37 0.05
CA LEU A 22 -12.79 3.07 -1.20
C LEU A 22 -12.66 1.59 -1.56
N LEU A 23 -11.48 1.01 -1.39
CA LEU A 23 -11.24 -0.41 -1.60
C LEU A 23 -12.11 -1.28 -0.68
N HIS A 24 -12.23 -0.92 0.59
CA HIS A 24 -13.15 -1.60 1.52
C HIS A 24 -14.60 -1.50 1.07
N LYS A 25 -15.02 -0.33 0.56
CA LYS A 25 -16.36 -0.16 0.02
C LYS A 25 -16.59 -1.03 -1.22
N MET A 26 -15.59 -1.14 -2.09
CA MET A 26 -15.64 -2.07 -3.24
C MET A 26 -15.71 -3.53 -2.80
N LYS A 27 -15.04 -3.91 -1.70
CA LYS A 27 -15.17 -5.25 -1.08
C LYS A 27 -16.60 -5.54 -0.64
N SER A 28 -17.20 -4.64 0.15
CA SER A 28 -18.58 -4.82 0.64
C SER A 28 -19.61 -4.83 -0.49
N LEU A 29 -19.40 -4.04 -1.56
CA LEU A 29 -20.29 -4.03 -2.72
C LEU A 29 -20.21 -5.33 -3.55
N ARG A 30 -19.05 -5.99 -3.57
CA ARG A 30 -18.90 -7.31 -4.21
C ARG A 30 -19.69 -8.38 -3.46
N GLU A 31 -19.65 -8.36 -2.13
CA GLU A 31 -20.41 -9.31 -1.29
C GLU A 31 -21.93 -9.13 -1.46
N ASP A 32 -22.39 -7.91 -1.69
CA ASP A 32 -23.80 -7.58 -1.92
C ASP A 32 -24.36 -8.13 -3.26
N SER A 33 -23.51 -8.71 -4.12
CA SER A 33 -23.87 -9.39 -5.38
C SER A 33 -24.66 -8.55 -6.41
N SER A 34 -24.86 -7.26 -6.14
CA SER A 34 -25.62 -6.33 -6.99
C SER A 34 -24.79 -5.68 -8.10
N LEU A 35 -23.46 -5.79 -8.03
CA LEU A 35 -22.53 -5.21 -8.98
C LEU A 35 -21.41 -6.23 -9.29
N ASP A 36 -21.23 -6.57 -10.56
CA ASP A 36 -20.14 -7.41 -11.07
C ASP A 36 -18.80 -6.63 -11.06
N ILE A 37 -18.45 -6.08 -9.89
CA ILE A 37 -17.18 -5.41 -9.68
C ILE A 37 -16.17 -6.49 -9.33
N HIS A 38 -15.47 -6.97 -10.35
CA HIS A 38 -14.26 -7.72 -10.15
C HIS A 38 -13.24 -6.76 -9.53
N GLN A 39 -12.96 -6.95 -8.24
CA GLN A 39 -11.89 -6.22 -7.57
C GLN A 39 -10.56 -6.74 -8.08
N ASP A 40 -10.09 -6.17 -9.20
CA ASP A 40 -8.84 -6.54 -9.84
C ASP A 40 -7.63 -6.20 -8.97
N THR A 41 -6.53 -6.92 -9.17
CA THR A 41 -5.19 -6.61 -8.65
C THR A 41 -4.82 -5.13 -8.87
N GLN A 42 -5.31 -4.51 -9.95
CA GLN A 42 -5.14 -3.08 -10.21
C GLN A 42 -5.69 -2.16 -9.12
N SER A 43 -6.86 -2.46 -8.55
CA SER A 43 -7.46 -1.62 -7.51
C SER A 43 -6.60 -1.62 -6.25
N PHE A 44 -6.06 -2.78 -5.88
CA PHE A 44 -5.11 -2.90 -4.78
C PHE A 44 -3.79 -2.18 -5.08
N ASN A 45 -3.25 -2.33 -6.30
CA ASN A 45 -2.02 -1.65 -6.71
C ASN A 45 -2.12 -0.13 -6.62
N ILE A 46 -3.28 0.45 -6.92
CA ILE A 46 -3.51 1.89 -6.76
C ILE A 46 -3.42 2.30 -5.28
N VAL A 47 -4.03 1.53 -4.37
CA VAL A 47 -3.96 1.80 -2.92
C VAL A 47 -2.53 1.63 -2.40
N LEU A 48 -1.82 0.59 -2.84
CA LEU A 48 -0.42 0.35 -2.51
C LEU A 48 0.49 1.50 -2.98
N ASP A 49 0.32 1.99 -4.21
CA ASP A 49 1.06 3.13 -4.74
C ASP A 49 0.76 4.42 -3.95
N CYS A 50 -0.49 4.61 -3.52
CA CYS A 50 -0.87 5.73 -2.66
C CYS A 50 -0.17 5.65 -1.29
N TRP A 51 -0.12 4.47 -0.67
CA TRP A 51 0.66 4.26 0.55
C TRP A 51 2.17 4.46 0.32
N ALA A 52 2.72 3.98 -0.80
CA ALA A 52 4.13 4.18 -1.15
C ALA A 52 4.51 5.65 -1.32
N LYS A 53 3.58 6.46 -1.86
CA LYS A 53 3.76 7.91 -2.01
C LYS A 53 3.53 8.67 -0.72
N SER A 54 2.78 8.11 0.23
CA SER A 54 2.57 8.69 1.55
C SER A 54 3.89 8.90 2.29
N MET A 55 3.96 9.95 3.11
CA MET A 55 5.06 10.22 4.02
C MET A 55 4.76 9.75 5.45
N ASN A 56 3.64 9.03 5.64
CA ASN A 56 3.25 8.52 6.93
C ASN A 56 4.19 7.38 7.37
N PRO A 57 4.71 7.36 8.60
CA PRO A 57 5.57 6.28 9.12
C PRO A 57 4.87 4.93 9.29
N SER A 58 3.54 4.85 9.19
CA SER A 58 2.80 3.58 9.18
C SER A 58 2.47 3.06 7.77
N ALA A 59 2.80 3.82 6.72
CA ALA A 59 2.54 3.44 5.33
C ALA A 59 3.13 2.08 4.91
N SER A 60 4.37 1.73 5.30
CA SER A 60 4.96 0.43 4.94
C SER A 60 4.20 -0.75 5.58
N GLU A 61 3.84 -0.64 6.86
CA GLU A 61 3.07 -1.67 7.57
C GLU A 61 1.68 -1.83 6.95
N ARG A 62 1.02 -0.71 6.64
CA ARG A 62 -0.26 -0.70 5.93
C ARG A 62 -0.15 -1.32 4.54
N ALA A 63 0.88 -0.96 3.77
CA ALA A 63 1.13 -1.50 2.44
C ALA A 63 1.42 -3.01 2.48
N LEU A 64 2.22 -3.48 3.44
CA LEU A 64 2.46 -4.92 3.69
C LEU A 64 1.17 -5.68 4.01
N LYS A 65 0.31 -5.10 4.85
CA LYS A 65 -0.97 -5.71 5.18
C LYS A 65 -1.86 -5.82 3.94
N LEU A 66 -1.96 -4.75 3.15
CA LEU A 66 -2.71 -4.73 1.90
C LEU A 66 -2.18 -5.75 0.88
N LEU A 67 -0.85 -5.90 0.75
CA LEU A 67 -0.22 -6.87 -0.13
C LEU A 67 -0.68 -8.30 0.14
N ARG A 68 -0.81 -8.68 1.42
CA ARG A 68 -1.32 -10.00 1.84
C ARG A 68 -2.81 -10.20 1.55
N GLU A 69 -3.55 -9.12 1.41
CA GLU A 69 -4.97 -9.16 1.02
C GLU A 69 -5.17 -9.20 -0.50
N VAL A 70 -4.10 -9.00 -1.30
CA VAL A 70 -4.16 -9.09 -2.76
C VAL A 70 -4.27 -10.57 -3.15
N PRO A 71 -5.32 -10.98 -3.88
CA PRO A 71 -5.53 -12.38 -4.23
C PRO A 71 -4.49 -12.92 -5.22
N ASN A 72 -3.87 -12.06 -6.02
CA ASN A 72 -2.77 -12.40 -6.92
C ASN A 72 -1.81 -11.20 -7.01
N PRO A 73 -0.83 -11.10 -6.09
CA PRO A 73 0.12 -10.00 -6.08
C PRO A 73 1.01 -10.08 -7.32
N ASP A 74 1.16 -8.96 -8.01
CA ASP A 74 2.02 -8.84 -9.18
C ASP A 74 3.32 -8.10 -8.82
N GLU A 75 4.22 -8.01 -9.81
CA GLU A 75 5.47 -7.26 -9.66
C GLU A 75 5.24 -5.80 -9.20
N CYS A 76 4.15 -5.17 -9.66
CA CYS A 76 3.77 -3.83 -9.21
C CYS A 76 3.38 -3.79 -7.74
N SER A 77 2.66 -4.79 -7.21
CA SER A 77 2.29 -4.86 -5.79
C SER A 77 3.55 -4.88 -4.91
N TYR A 78 4.50 -5.77 -5.21
CA TYR A 78 5.76 -5.87 -4.46
C TYR A 78 6.62 -4.62 -4.57
N ASN A 79 6.75 -4.06 -5.78
CA ASN A 79 7.52 -2.83 -6.02
C ASN A 79 6.96 -1.65 -5.22
N SER A 80 5.64 -1.54 -5.10
CA SER A 80 4.98 -0.47 -4.34
C SER A 80 5.28 -0.59 -2.85
N VAL A 81 5.23 -1.79 -2.29
CA VAL A 81 5.59 -2.03 -0.88
C VAL A 81 7.07 -1.72 -0.65
N LEU A 82 7.97 -2.21 -1.51
CA LEU A 82 9.40 -1.90 -1.43
C LEU A 82 9.65 -0.40 -1.44
N HIS A 83 8.96 0.34 -2.32
CA HIS A 83 9.04 1.79 -2.39
C HIS A 83 8.60 2.43 -1.06
N ALA A 84 7.49 1.99 -0.47
CA ALA A 84 7.03 2.47 0.84
C ALA A 84 8.09 2.25 1.93
N MET A 85 8.74 1.08 1.94
CA MET A 85 9.80 0.73 2.90
C MET A 85 11.04 1.60 2.74
N THR A 86 11.45 1.90 1.50
CA THR A 86 12.63 2.75 1.24
C THR A 86 12.47 4.17 1.79
N LYS A 87 11.25 4.64 1.97
CA LYS A 87 10.95 5.98 2.50
C LYS A 87 10.86 6.01 4.02
N GLN A 88 10.62 4.86 4.66
CA GLN A 88 10.44 4.78 6.12
C GLN A 88 11.64 4.24 6.87
N THR A 89 12.34 3.28 6.28
CA THR A 89 13.32 2.47 6.99
C THR A 89 14.74 2.91 6.65
N THR A 90 15.61 3.00 7.67
CA THR A 90 17.03 3.29 7.47
C THR A 90 17.79 2.05 6.99
N GLY A 91 18.76 2.25 6.10
CA GLY A 91 19.19 1.28 5.07
C GLY A 91 19.42 -0.18 5.46
N THR A 92 19.83 -0.50 6.69
CA THR A 92 20.07 -1.90 7.12
C THR A 92 18.79 -2.73 7.25
N GLU A 93 17.74 -2.18 7.86
CA GLU A 93 16.46 -2.89 8.01
C GLU A 93 15.70 -2.94 6.67
N MET A 94 15.91 -1.93 5.82
CA MET A 94 15.35 -1.87 4.48
C MET A 94 15.87 -3.01 3.60
N VAL A 95 17.19 -3.21 3.56
CA VAL A 95 17.80 -4.28 2.76
C VAL A 95 17.31 -5.65 3.21
N THR A 96 17.34 -5.91 4.53
CA THR A 96 16.89 -7.20 5.09
C THR A 96 15.44 -7.50 4.74
N SER A 97 14.55 -6.50 4.88
CA SER A 97 13.14 -6.69 4.60
C SER A 97 12.83 -6.77 3.10
N ALA A 98 13.57 -6.03 2.28
CA ALA A 98 13.48 -6.10 0.82
C ALA A 98 13.92 -7.47 0.30
N GLU A 99 14.99 -8.05 0.85
CA GLU A 99 15.43 -9.40 0.53
C GLU A 99 14.37 -10.44 0.91
N ALA A 100 13.77 -10.32 2.10
CA ALA A 100 12.69 -11.21 2.53
C ALA A 100 11.46 -11.16 1.60
N LEU A 101 11.04 -9.96 1.17
CA LEU A 101 9.95 -9.79 0.20
C LEU A 101 10.29 -10.37 -1.17
N PHE A 102 11.55 -10.25 -1.59
CA PHE A 102 12.00 -10.80 -2.87
C PHE A 102 12.01 -12.32 -2.87
N GLU A 103 12.43 -12.96 -1.76
CA GLU A 103 12.33 -14.41 -1.62
C GLU A 103 10.88 -14.90 -1.66
N GLU A 104 9.96 -14.19 -1.00
CA GLU A 104 8.53 -14.51 -1.04
C GLU A 104 7.97 -14.44 -2.47
N MET A 105 8.31 -13.38 -3.22
CA MET A 105 7.92 -13.23 -4.62
C MET A 105 8.46 -14.38 -5.50
N LYS A 106 9.71 -14.81 -5.24
CA LYS A 106 10.33 -15.91 -6.00
C LYS A 106 9.64 -17.24 -5.72
N GLY A 107 9.35 -17.54 -4.45
CA GLY A 107 8.69 -18.78 -4.04
C GLY A 107 7.25 -18.94 -4.55
N LEU A 108 6.58 -17.85 -4.94
CA LEU A 108 5.24 -17.88 -5.54
C LEU A 108 5.24 -18.20 -7.04
N LYS A 109 6.37 -18.08 -7.74
CA LYS A 109 6.49 -18.36 -9.19
C LYS A 109 7.09 -19.74 -9.52
N GLU A 110 7.54 -20.51 -8.53
CA GLU A 110 8.02 -21.89 -8.69
C GLU A 110 6.91 -22.91 -8.40
#